data_AF-W6N6E9-F1
#
_entry.id   AF-W6N6E9-F1
#
_cell.length_a   1.000
_cell.length_b   1.000
_cell.length_c   1.000
_cell.angle_alpha   90.00
_cell.angle_beta   90.00
_cell.angle_gamma   90.00
#
_symmetry.space_group_name_H-M   'P 1'
#
loop_
_entity.id
_entity.type
_entity.pdbx_description
1 polymer ?
#
loop_
_entity_poly.entity_id
_entity_poly.type
_entity_poly.pdbx_seq_one_letter_code
_entity_poly.pdbx_strand_id
1 'polypeptide(L)'
;MERIFQTLQSRLSIEKINLILGVLASRKVDNESCVKYNKRYHLPVDANGHPVYYHKDTCGTVIKAFNNDIYFCVNEKVYALELLPDHVSSPKNFDLANTSKVPKKHYIPPISHPWKQASSEHYCNKQLIGKKKIQLKEIKNHFT
;
A
#
# COMPACT_ATOMS: atom_id res chain seq x y z
N MET A 1 22.60 -0.05 -6.54
CA MET A 1 21.43 0.65 -5.94
C MET A 1 21.79 2.05 -5.48
N GLU A 2 22.91 2.27 -4.79
CA GLU A 2 23.30 3.60 -4.26
C GLU A 2 23.50 4.69 -5.33
N ARG A 3 24.11 4.36 -6.48
CA ARG A 3 24.36 5.36 -7.55
C ARG A 3 23.08 5.93 -8.16
N ILE A 4 22.02 5.12 -8.27
CA ILE A 4 20.71 5.54 -8.79
C ILE A 4 20.03 6.46 -7.78
N PHE A 5 20.04 6.09 -6.50
CA PHE A 5 19.45 6.90 -5.43
C PHE A 5 20.08 8.30 -5.36
N GLN A 6 21.41 8.38 -5.40
CA GLN A 6 22.12 9.67 -5.37
C GLN A 6 21.78 10.56 -6.57
N THR A 7 21.66 9.98 -7.77
CA THR A 7 21.26 10.74 -8.96
C THR A 7 19.81 11.21 -8.95
N LEU A 8 18.91 10.49 -8.27
CA LEU A 8 17.52 10.91 -8.11
C LEU A 8 17.41 12.02 -7.07
N GLN A 9 18.16 11.90 -5.97
CA GLN A 9 18.18 12.88 -4.89
C GLN A 9 18.70 14.25 -5.35
N SER A 10 19.64 14.30 -6.29
CA SER A 10 20.14 15.57 -6.85
C SER A 10 19.17 16.25 -7.82
N ARG A 11 18.17 15.53 -8.36
CA ARG A 11 17.30 16.01 -9.45
C ARG A 11 15.83 16.12 -9.08
N LEU A 12 15.38 15.45 -8.02
CA LEU A 12 13.98 15.38 -7.61
C LEU A 12 13.80 15.75 -6.14
N SER A 13 12.62 16.27 -5.81
CA SER A 13 12.21 16.48 -4.43
C SER A 13 11.99 15.14 -3.71
N ILE A 14 12.15 15.13 -2.39
CA ILE A 14 11.96 13.94 -1.54
C ILE A 14 10.56 13.32 -1.72
N GLU A 15 9.55 14.16 -1.91
CA GLU A 15 8.20 13.73 -2.24
C GLU A 15 8.22 12.89 -3.51
N LYS A 16 8.69 13.44 -4.64
CA LYS A 16 8.77 12.70 -5.91
C LYS A 16 9.57 11.40 -5.80
N ILE A 17 10.59 11.35 -4.95
CA ILE A 17 11.37 10.12 -4.71
C ILE A 17 10.53 9.07 -3.98
N ASN A 18 9.86 9.43 -2.89
CA ASN A 18 8.93 8.56 -2.16
C ASN A 18 7.86 7.96 -3.07
N LEU A 19 7.44 8.77 -4.03
CA LEU A 19 6.42 8.48 -5.02
C LEU A 19 6.90 7.54 -6.14
N ILE A 20 8.14 7.70 -6.60
CA ILE A 20 8.73 6.87 -7.68
C ILE A 20 9.21 5.52 -7.14
N LEU A 21 9.79 5.51 -5.93
CA LEU A 21 10.39 4.33 -5.31
C LEU A 21 9.39 3.56 -4.43
N GLY A 22 8.12 3.98 -4.41
CA GLY A 22 7.09 3.33 -3.62
C GLY A 22 6.76 1.91 -4.12
N VAL A 23 6.54 0.99 -3.19
CA VAL A 23 6.12 -0.40 -3.47
C VAL A 23 4.59 -0.48 -3.43
N LEU A 24 4.00 -0.98 -4.52
CA LEU A 24 2.55 -1.15 -4.65
C LEU A 24 2.14 -2.60 -4.42
N ALA A 25 1.05 -2.80 -3.68
CA ALA A 25 0.46 -4.10 -3.46
C ALA A 25 -1.07 -4.03 -3.43
N SER A 26 -1.73 -4.71 -4.36
CA SER A 26 -3.19 -4.84 -4.35
C SER A 26 -3.64 -5.64 -3.13
N ARG A 27 -4.61 -5.11 -2.39
CA ARG A 27 -5.18 -5.73 -1.18
C ARG A 27 -6.68 -5.50 -1.14
N LYS A 28 -7.35 -6.33 -0.34
CA LYS A 28 -8.76 -6.18 -0.01
C LYS A 28 -8.88 -5.78 1.46
N VAL A 29 -9.94 -5.06 1.75
CA VAL A 29 -10.33 -4.71 3.11
C VAL A 29 -10.89 -5.96 3.81
N ASP A 30 -10.38 -6.26 5.00
CA ASP A 30 -10.85 -7.36 5.84
C ASP A 30 -12.12 -6.96 6.63
N ASN A 31 -12.69 -7.88 7.43
CA ASN A 31 -13.96 -7.68 8.13
C ASN A 31 -14.02 -6.43 9.03
N GLU A 32 -12.89 -5.96 9.56
CA GLU A 32 -12.80 -4.83 10.50
C GLU A 32 -12.36 -3.52 9.84
N SER A 33 -12.61 -3.37 8.53
CA SER A 33 -12.10 -2.25 7.72
C SER A 33 -10.56 -2.11 7.71
N CYS A 34 -9.85 -3.13 8.18
CA CYS A 34 -8.41 -3.15 8.22
C CYS A 34 -7.83 -3.77 6.94
N VAL A 35 -6.59 -3.41 6.64
CA VAL A 35 -5.85 -3.91 5.49
C VAL A 35 -4.61 -4.64 5.97
N LYS A 36 -4.49 -5.91 5.61
CA LYS A 36 -3.32 -6.72 5.95
C LYS A 36 -2.16 -6.45 4.99
N TYR A 37 -1.05 -5.93 5.52
CA TYR A 37 0.18 -5.72 4.78
C TYR A 37 1.39 -6.13 5.61
N ASN A 38 2.28 -6.93 5.01
CA ASN A 38 3.47 -7.48 5.65
C ASN A 38 3.18 -8.21 7.00
N LYS A 39 2.19 -9.11 6.99
CA LYS A 39 1.71 -9.90 8.15
C LYS A 39 1.10 -9.09 9.30
N ARG A 40 0.99 -7.78 9.18
CA ARG A 40 0.38 -6.90 10.19
C ARG A 40 -0.91 -6.27 9.66
N TYR A 41 -1.80 -5.90 10.57
CA TYR A 41 -3.05 -5.21 10.25
C TYR A 41 -2.87 -3.71 10.39
N HIS A 42 -3.37 -2.97 9.41
CA HIS A 42 -3.30 -1.52 9.39
C HIS A 42 -4.70 -0.94 9.17
N LEU A 43 -5.00 0.18 9.80
CA LEU A 43 -6.26 0.89 9.66
C LEU A 43 -6.07 2.14 8.79
N PRO A 44 -6.93 2.37 7.77
CA PRO A 44 -6.91 3.60 7.01
C PRO A 44 -7.30 4.79 7.89
N VAL A 45 -6.53 5.87 7.80
CA VAL A 45 -6.79 7.13 8.51
C VAL A 45 -6.72 8.33 7.55
N ASP A 46 -7.57 9.31 7.81
CA ASP A 46 -7.58 10.64 7.19
C ASP A 46 -6.28 11.43 7.52
N ALA A 47 -6.03 12.53 6.82
CA ALA A 47 -5.00 13.51 7.11
C ALA A 47 -5.10 14.07 8.54
N ASN A 48 -6.29 14.06 9.15
CA ASN A 48 -6.47 14.43 10.55
C ASN A 48 -6.19 13.29 11.53
N GLY A 49 -5.89 12.08 11.05
CA GLY A 49 -5.70 10.88 11.88
C GLY A 49 -7.00 10.20 12.31
N HIS A 50 -8.15 10.57 11.72
CA HIS A 50 -9.42 9.90 12.00
C HIS A 50 -9.53 8.60 11.22
N PRO A 51 -9.97 7.49 11.84
CA PRO A 51 -10.12 6.22 11.17
C PRO A 51 -11.21 6.27 10.11
N VAL A 52 -10.95 5.64 8.97
CA VAL A 52 -11.86 5.56 7.83
C VAL A 52 -12.23 4.11 7.59
N TYR A 53 -13.53 3.84 7.60
CA TYR A 53 -14.09 2.49 7.50
C TYR A 53 -14.61 2.21 6.08
N TYR A 54 -14.35 0.99 5.61
CA TYR A 54 -14.75 0.51 4.30
C TYR A 54 -15.46 -0.83 4.44
N HIS A 55 -16.35 -1.13 3.50
CA HIS A 55 -17.00 -2.44 3.48
C HIS A 55 -15.96 -3.55 3.24
N LYS A 56 -16.22 -4.73 3.79
CA LYS A 56 -15.42 -5.93 3.53
C LYS A 56 -15.26 -6.14 2.02
N ASP A 57 -14.11 -6.67 1.62
CA ASP A 57 -13.75 -7.01 0.24
C ASP A 57 -13.62 -5.82 -0.72
N THR A 58 -13.72 -4.59 -0.21
CA THR A 58 -13.36 -3.39 -0.98
C THR A 58 -11.92 -3.51 -1.46
N CYS A 59 -11.73 -3.45 -2.77
CA CYS A 59 -10.43 -3.59 -3.41
C CYS A 59 -9.70 -2.24 -3.41
N GLY A 60 -8.42 -2.27 -3.06
CA GLY A 60 -7.56 -1.09 -3.12
C GLY A 60 -6.09 -1.46 -3.28
N THR A 61 -5.25 -0.43 -3.30
CA THR A 61 -3.80 -0.57 -3.45
C THR A 61 -3.10 -0.02 -2.22
N VAL A 62 -2.32 -0.85 -1.55
CA VAL A 62 -1.38 -0.42 -0.51
C VAL A 62 -0.12 0.13 -1.18
N ILE A 63 0.33 1.30 -0.74
CA ILE A 63 1.56 1.95 -1.20
C ILE A 63 2.49 2.09 -0.02
N LYS A 64 3.65 1.45 -0.08
CA LYS A 64 4.74 1.68 0.86
C LYS A 64 5.71 2.66 0.21
N ALA A 65 5.74 3.90 0.67
CA ALA A 65 6.68 4.91 0.21
C ALA A 65 8.13 4.57 0.62
N PHE A 66 9.10 5.22 -0.03
CA PHE A 66 10.53 5.00 0.25
C PHE A 66 10.92 5.36 1.69
N ASN A 67 10.29 6.38 2.26
CA ASN A 67 10.44 6.76 3.66
C ASN A 67 9.79 5.79 4.67
N ASN A 68 9.30 4.63 4.20
CA ASN A 68 8.55 3.62 4.96
C ASN A 68 7.14 4.01 5.41
N ASP A 69 6.63 5.18 5.04
CA ASP A 69 5.21 5.49 5.25
C ASP A 69 4.35 4.57 4.39
N ILE A 70 3.19 4.19 4.93
CA ILE A 70 2.28 3.27 4.26
C ILE A 70 0.96 4.00 4.03
N TYR A 71 0.43 3.85 2.83
CA TYR A 71 -0.81 4.46 2.38
C TYR A 71 -1.73 3.40 1.78
N PHE A 72 -3.02 3.70 1.76
CA PHE A 72 -4.03 2.90 1.10
C PHE A 72 -4.82 3.76 0.12
N CYS A 73 -4.83 3.37 -1.14
CA CYS A 73 -5.59 4.00 -2.20
C CYS A 73 -6.83 3.16 -2.54
N VAL A 74 -8.00 3.75 -2.41
CA VAL A 74 -9.31 3.11 -2.66
C VAL A 74 -10.27 4.15 -3.22
N ASN A 75 -11.02 3.79 -4.26
CA ASN A 75 -12.01 4.67 -4.90
C ASN A 75 -11.49 6.09 -5.18
N GLU A 76 -10.28 6.19 -5.72
CA GLU A 76 -9.64 7.49 -6.01
C GLU A 76 -9.47 8.39 -4.77
N LYS A 77 -9.26 7.79 -3.60
CA LYS A 77 -8.86 8.49 -2.39
C LYS A 77 -7.68 7.78 -1.75
N VAL A 78 -6.75 8.57 -1.22
CA VAL A 78 -5.54 8.06 -0.54
C VAL A 78 -5.70 8.33 0.95
N TYR A 79 -5.39 7.32 1.76
CA TYR A 79 -5.41 7.36 3.22
C TYR A 79 -4.04 6.94 3.75
N ALA A 80 -3.63 7.48 4.90
CA ALA A 80 -2.48 6.91 5.61
C ALA A 80 -2.90 5.59 6.28
N LEU A 81 -1.97 4.66 6.48
CA LEU A 81 -2.22 3.40 7.17
C LEU A 81 -1.51 3.43 8.54
N GLU A 82 -2.30 3.38 9.61
CA GLU A 82 -1.79 3.26 10.97
C GLU A 82 -1.74 1.79 11.39
N LEU A 83 -0.62 1.38 11.98
CA LEU A 83 -0.43 0.01 12.45
C LEU A 83 -1.34 -0.25 13.66
N LEU A 84 -2.18 -1.28 13.57
CA LEU A 84 -2.96 -1.75 14.71
C LEU A 84 -2.08 -2.59 15.65
N PRO A 85 -2.32 -2.52 16.97
CA PRO A 85 -1.64 -3.41 17.91
C PRO A 85 -2.00 -4.86 17.57
N ASP A 86 -1.00 -5.73 17.61
CA ASP A 86 -1.23 -7.17 17.43
C ASP A 86 -2.15 -7.69 18.54
N HIS A 87 -3.01 -8.64 18.20
CA HIS A 87 -3.96 -9.24 19.14
C HIS A 87 -3.19 -9.90 20.30
N VAL A 88 -3.21 -9.27 21.47
CA VAL A 88 -2.67 -9.85 22.70
C VAL A 88 -3.62 -10.96 23.15
N SER A 89 -3.12 -12.18 23.36
CA SER A 89 -3.92 -13.29 23.89
C SER A 89 -4.27 -13.08 25.37
N SER A 90 -5.27 -12.25 25.63
CA SER A 90 -6.15 -12.24 26.82
C SER A 90 -5.50 -11.96 28.20
N PRO A 91 -6.29 -11.83 29.31
CA PRO A 91 -6.51 -10.54 29.94
C PRO A 91 -5.92 -10.51 31.36
N LYS A 92 -5.75 -9.32 31.94
CA LYS A 92 -5.79 -9.28 33.41
C LYS A 92 -6.47 -8.08 34.00
N ASN A 93 -6.41 -6.92 33.36
CA ASN A 93 -7.25 -5.82 33.76
C ASN A 93 -7.94 -5.26 32.53
N PHE A 94 -9.28 -5.35 32.49
CA PHE A 94 -10.12 -4.40 31.74
C PHE A 94 -10.05 -3.03 32.44
N ASP A 95 -8.84 -2.57 32.78
CA ASP A 95 -8.65 -1.18 33.12
C ASP A 95 -8.94 -0.44 31.83
N LEU A 96 -9.99 0.39 31.85
CA LEU A 96 -10.30 1.37 30.84
C LEU A 96 -9.15 2.40 30.84
N ALA A 97 -7.94 1.97 30.47
CA ALA A 97 -6.84 2.85 30.22
C ALA A 97 -7.27 3.65 29.00
N ASN A 98 -7.66 4.90 29.23
CA ASN A 98 -8.02 5.86 28.20
C ASN A 98 -6.87 5.99 27.21
N THR A 99 -6.81 5.14 26.20
CA THR A 99 -5.93 5.31 25.05
C THR A 99 -6.68 6.10 23.99
N SER A 100 -7.23 7.26 24.38
CA SER A 100 -7.51 8.31 23.40
C SER A 100 -6.15 8.88 23.00
N LYS A 101 -5.45 8.18 22.10
CA LYS A 101 -4.29 8.76 21.45
C LYS A 101 -4.84 9.87 20.57
N VAL A 102 -4.43 11.11 20.85
CA VAL A 102 -4.80 12.25 20.00
C VAL A 102 -4.46 11.89 18.55
N PRO A 103 -5.42 12.00 17.62
CA PRO A 103 -5.19 11.59 16.25
C PRO A 103 -4.05 12.44 15.66
N LYS A 104 -3.07 11.76 15.05
CA LYS A 104 -1.88 12.41 14.50
C LYS A 104 -2.19 12.89 13.09
N LYS A 105 -1.70 14.07 12.75
CA LYS A 105 -1.81 14.57 11.38
C LYS A 105 -0.89 13.78 10.45
N HIS A 106 -1.45 13.33 9.33
CA HIS A 106 -0.72 12.62 8.29
C HIS A 106 -0.68 13.46 7.02
N TYR A 107 0.50 13.53 6.40
CA TYR A 107 0.61 14.05 5.05
C TYR A 107 0.03 13.00 4.09
N ILE A 108 -0.96 13.38 3.28
CA ILE A 108 -1.53 12.53 2.25
C ILE A 108 -1.10 13.08 0.89
N PRO A 109 -0.39 12.29 0.06
CA PRO A 109 0.04 12.77 -1.24
C PRO A 109 -1.18 13.03 -2.16
N PRO A 110 -1.10 14.02 -3.06
CA PRO A 110 -2.18 14.29 -4.01
C PRO A 110 -2.39 13.11 -4.97
N ILE A 111 -3.63 12.90 -5.40
CA ILE A 111 -4.00 11.78 -6.28
C ILE A 111 -3.50 11.92 -7.72
N SER A 112 -3.04 13.10 -8.14
CA SER A 112 -2.50 13.39 -9.48
C SER A 112 -1.14 12.73 -9.72
N HIS A 113 -1.13 11.41 -9.59
CA HIS A 113 0.04 10.63 -9.33
C HIS A 113 0.32 9.66 -10.49
N PRO A 114 1.57 9.51 -10.97
CA PRO A 114 1.88 8.65 -12.11
C PRO A 114 1.52 7.16 -11.95
N TRP A 115 1.30 6.66 -10.72
CA TRP A 115 0.96 5.26 -10.45
C TRP A 115 -0.55 4.98 -10.35
N LYS A 116 -1.39 5.79 -11.04
CA LYS A 116 -2.84 5.54 -11.19
C LYS A 116 -3.11 4.03 -11.27
N GLN A 117 -4.04 3.52 -10.46
CA GLN A 117 -4.32 2.07 -10.34
C GLN A 117 -4.45 1.40 -11.71
N ALA A 118 -5.14 2.04 -12.66
CA ALA A 118 -5.24 1.60 -14.05
C ALA A 118 -3.87 1.40 -14.74
N SER A 119 -2.90 2.29 -14.52
CA SER A 119 -1.53 2.17 -15.05
C SER A 119 -0.77 1.00 -14.43
N SER A 120 -0.92 0.79 -13.11
CA SER A 120 -0.30 -0.34 -12.40
C SER A 120 -0.89 -1.68 -12.84
N GLU A 121 -2.22 -1.77 -12.88
CA GLU A 121 -2.94 -2.94 -13.38
C GLU A 121 -2.59 -3.24 -14.84
N HIS A 122 -2.53 -2.21 -15.70
CA HIS A 122 -2.12 -2.35 -17.08
C HIS A 122 -0.70 -2.92 -17.20
N TYR A 123 0.25 -2.42 -16.41
CA TYR A 123 1.62 -2.94 -16.40
C TYR A 123 1.66 -4.40 -15.93
N CYS A 124 1.03 -4.73 -14.80
CA CYS A 124 0.94 -6.11 -14.30
C CYS A 124 0.33 -7.07 -15.33
N ASN A 125 -0.79 -6.67 -15.96
CA ASN A 125 -1.44 -7.45 -17.02
C ASN A 125 -0.52 -7.66 -18.22
N LYS A 126 0.22 -6.63 -18.65
CA LYS A 126 1.20 -6.73 -19.73
C LYS A 126 2.31 -7.73 -19.40
N GLN A 127 2.83 -7.73 -18.17
CA GLN A 127 3.86 -8.68 -17.74
C GLN A 127 3.34 -10.13 -17.68
N LEU A 128 2.10 -10.33 -17.21
CA LEU A 128 1.45 -11.65 -17.19
C LEU A 128 1.24 -12.23 -18.59
N ILE A 129 0.85 -11.39 -19.56
CA ILE A 129 0.71 -11.77 -20.97
C ILE A 129 2.08 -12.17 -21.55
N GLY A 130 3.13 -11.42 -21.24
CA GLY A 130 4.50 -11.74 -21.65
C GLY A 130 4.95 -13.12 -21.15
N LYS A 131 4.74 -13.40 -19.86
CA LYS A 131 5.09 -14.69 -19.25
C LYS A 131 4.30 -15.87 -19.84
N LYS A 132 2.99 -15.71 -20.09
CA LYS A 132 2.18 -16.74 -20.77
C LYS A 132 2.69 -17.05 -22.18
N LYS A 133 3.13 -16.04 -22.93
CA LYS A 133 3.69 -16.23 -24.28
C LYS A 133 5.03 -16.96 -24.27
N ILE A 134 5.86 -16.71 -23.25
CA ILE A 134 7.15 -17.41 -23.07
C ILE A 134 6.90 -18.88 -22.74
N GLN A 135 6.00 -19.16 -21.79
CA GLN A 135 5.59 -20.52 -21.43
C GLN A 135 5.03 -21.30 -22.63
N LEU A 136 4.18 -20.66 -23.46
CA LEU A 136 3.57 -21.31 -24.62
C LEU A 136 4.60 -21.62 -25.73
N LYS A 137 5.66 -20.80 -25.84
CA LYS A 137 6.77 -21.05 -26.78
C LYS A 137 7.66 -22.19 -26.29
N GLU A 138 7.96 -22.23 -25.00
CA GLU A 138 8.72 -23.32 -24.38
C GLU A 138 8.02 -24.67 -24.53
N ILE A 139 6.70 -24.72 -24.31
CA ILE A 139 5.90 -25.94 -24.51
C ILE A 139 5.96 -26.37 -25.98
N LYS A 140 5.77 -25.46 -26.94
CA LYS A 140 5.79 -25.80 -28.38
C LYS A 140 7.16 -26.27 -28.87
N ASN A 141 8.24 -25.72 -28.32
CA ASN A 141 9.61 -26.15 -28.63
C ASN A 141 9.96 -27.52 -28.04
N HIS A 142 9.19 -28.02 -27.07
CA HIS A 142 9.42 -29.33 -26.44
C HIS A 142 8.68 -30.49 -27.15
N PHE A 143 7.76 -30.15 -28.06
CA PHE A 143 6.96 -31.09 -28.87
C PHE A 143 7.31 -31.04 -30.38
N THR A 144 8.41 -30.37 -30.74
CA THR A 144 8.98 -30.35 -32.10
C THR A 144 10.41 -30.88 -32.02
#